data_AF-A0A1I7I5S3-F1
#
_entry.id   AF-A0A1I7I5S3-F1
#
_cell.length_a   1.000
_cell.length_b   1.000
_cell.length_c   1.000
_cell.angle_alpha   90.00
_cell.angle_beta   90.00
_cell.angle_gamma   90.00
#
_symmetry.space_group_name_H-M   'P 1'
#
loop_
_entity.id
_entity.type
_entity.pdbx_description
1 polymer ?
#
loop_
_entity_poly.entity_id
_entity_poly.type
_entity_poly.pdbx_seq_one_letter_code
_entity_poly.pdbx_strand_id
1 'polypeptide(L)'
;MVDSTLAGIWLAPKAYGALDAQEVTQYARAHPACLDQEAEITLAPAFVSSRRGAFATNDDALYYADHFFAADGTNKLNTDVLDVPKLQHLWSERRVALRSLIHPCEQSTMLFEDNIVPIAIDEYMCHEAGHLLGVSVQQKQLHGYFRLGGKFRWPLVYMEEFRADMNAWDLALTNLSSARARKVITYTLLHRLGLAAQNLLQGTPGAGFVPFLDFFVAWRASLIQVESLSSSPIRFDSSAHALNRLHHEIRKVGEWLTLPDLHRPELWEIAQRSMSYLNDALCTEDAVSAFRAALLPAERVAHKRTIPKNGSQHQ
;
A
#
# COMPACT_ATOMS: atom_id res chain seq x y z
N MET A 1 -21.92 17.22 2.21
CA MET A 1 -21.13 16.57 3.29
C MET A 1 -21.97 15.42 3.82
N VAL A 2 -21.35 14.28 4.13
CA VAL A 2 -22.08 13.06 4.57
C VAL A 2 -21.84 12.89 6.05
N ASP A 3 -22.91 12.94 6.86
CA ASP A 3 -22.84 12.65 8.29
C ASP A 3 -22.30 11.24 8.49
N SER A 4 -21.13 11.14 9.13
CA SER A 4 -20.39 9.90 9.28
C SER A 4 -20.00 9.74 10.74
N THR A 5 -20.24 8.57 11.32
CA THR A 5 -19.89 8.29 12.72
C THR A 5 -19.18 6.95 12.86
N LEU A 6 -18.27 6.89 13.84
CA LEU A 6 -17.56 5.69 14.29
C LEU A 6 -17.83 5.49 15.78
N ALA A 7 -18.02 4.25 16.21
CA ALA A 7 -17.98 3.88 17.62
C ALA A 7 -17.03 2.69 17.80
N GLY A 8 -16.26 2.71 18.88
CA GLY A 8 -15.25 1.70 19.14
C GLY A 8 -14.41 2.01 20.37
N ILE A 9 -13.33 1.25 20.54
CA ILE A 9 -12.33 1.46 21.60
C ILE A 9 -10.93 1.60 20.98
N TRP A 10 -10.12 2.48 21.54
CA TRP A 10 -8.72 2.61 21.15
C TRP A 10 -7.93 1.38 21.55
N LEU A 11 -7.02 0.95 20.68
CA LEU A 11 -6.10 -0.14 20.94
C LEU A 11 -4.73 0.43 21.26
N ALA A 12 -4.06 -0.13 22.27
CA ALA A 12 -2.67 0.18 22.54
C ALA A 12 -1.78 -0.68 21.62
N PRO A 13 -1.07 -0.13 20.63
CA PRO A 13 -0.29 -0.93 19.67
C PRO A 13 0.72 -1.86 20.35
N LYS A 14 1.39 -1.35 21.40
CA LYS A 14 2.35 -2.11 22.21
C LYS A 14 1.77 -3.35 22.87
N ALA A 15 0.47 -3.37 23.20
CA ALA A 15 -0.19 -4.55 23.76
C ALA A 15 -0.27 -5.73 22.77
N TYR A 16 -0.12 -5.45 21.48
CA TYR A 16 -0.11 -6.43 20.40
C TYR A 16 1.29 -6.67 19.84
N GLY A 17 2.33 -6.04 20.41
CA GLY A 17 3.69 -6.08 19.88
C GLY A 17 3.86 -5.29 18.57
N ALA A 18 2.97 -4.33 18.31
CA ALA A 18 3.01 -3.46 17.14
C ALA A 18 3.68 -2.10 17.43
N LEU A 19 4.11 -1.40 16.39
CA LEU A 19 4.63 -0.04 16.43
C LEU A 19 3.53 0.91 16.87
N ASP A 20 3.91 1.91 17.67
CA ASP A 20 3.06 3.06 17.92
C ASP A 20 3.55 4.28 17.12
N ALA A 21 2.66 5.27 17.00
CA ALA A 21 2.91 6.46 16.20
C ALA A 21 4.10 7.28 16.71
N GLN A 22 4.35 7.27 18.02
CA GLN A 22 5.48 7.96 18.62
C GLN A 22 6.80 7.33 18.18
N GLU A 23 6.91 6.00 18.28
CA GLU A 23 8.10 5.25 17.89
C GLU A 23 8.43 5.46 16.40
N VAL A 24 7.43 5.33 15.54
CA VAL A 24 7.66 5.47 14.09
C VAL A 24 7.88 6.92 13.65
N THR A 25 7.32 7.91 14.37
CA THR A 25 7.67 9.33 14.17
C THR A 25 9.14 9.58 14.52
N GLN A 26 9.67 8.96 15.58
CA GLN A 26 11.09 9.06 15.90
C GLN A 26 11.97 8.45 14.81
N TYR A 27 11.59 7.31 14.25
CA TYR A 27 12.29 6.71 13.09
C TYR A 27 12.31 7.64 11.89
N ALA A 28 11.17 8.26 11.55
CA ALA A 28 11.09 9.24 10.47
C ALA A 28 12.01 10.44 10.74
N ARG A 29 11.92 11.06 11.92
CA ARG A 29 12.72 12.24 12.30
C ARG A 29 14.23 11.98 12.26
N ALA A 30 14.65 10.78 12.67
CA ALA A 30 16.06 10.36 12.62
C ALA A 30 16.56 10.09 11.19
N HIS A 31 15.65 9.93 10.23
CA HIS A 31 16.02 9.64 8.85
C HIS A 31 16.58 10.90 8.14
N PRO A 32 17.69 10.80 7.39
CA PRO A 32 18.30 11.96 6.72
C PRO A 32 17.40 12.71 5.73
N ALA A 33 16.36 12.04 5.23
CA ALA A 33 15.40 12.62 4.31
C ALA A 33 14.21 13.31 5.00
N CYS A 34 14.13 13.35 6.34
CA CYS A 34 13.05 14.05 7.03
C CYS A 34 13.35 15.55 7.15
N LEU A 35 12.62 16.37 6.40
CA LEU A 35 12.78 17.83 6.37
C LEU A 35 11.87 18.56 7.36
N ASP A 36 10.76 17.94 7.74
CA ASP A 36 9.76 18.53 8.64
C ASP A 36 9.84 17.84 10.01
N GLN A 37 10.73 18.34 10.86
CA GLN A 37 10.96 17.78 12.19
C GLN A 37 9.76 17.99 13.13
N GLU A 38 8.84 18.89 12.80
CA GLU A 38 7.62 19.15 13.56
C GLU A 38 6.47 18.24 13.11
N ALA A 39 6.58 17.56 11.96
CA ALA A 39 5.54 16.64 11.50
C ALA A 39 5.48 15.39 12.39
N GLU A 40 4.26 14.94 12.67
CA GLU A 40 3.98 13.82 13.54
C GLU A 40 2.94 12.89 12.92
N ILE A 41 3.10 11.60 13.17
CA ILE A 41 2.09 10.60 12.83
C ILE A 41 1.04 10.64 13.93
N THR A 42 -0.21 10.87 13.54
CA THR A 42 -1.35 10.87 14.47
C THR A 42 -2.22 9.63 14.34
N LEU A 43 -1.68 8.57 13.72
CA LEU A 43 -2.42 7.33 13.52
C LEU A 43 -2.59 6.55 14.83
N ALA A 44 -3.83 6.16 15.14
CA ALA A 44 -4.13 5.27 16.26
C ALA A 44 -5.01 4.10 15.81
N PRO A 45 -4.64 2.84 16.12
CA PRO A 45 -5.50 1.70 15.85
C PRO A 45 -6.70 1.68 16.81
N ALA A 46 -7.85 1.31 16.28
CA ALA A 46 -9.08 1.18 17.04
C ALA A 46 -9.81 -0.12 16.68
N PHE A 47 -10.47 -0.70 17.69
CA PHE A 47 -11.49 -1.72 17.48
C PHE A 47 -12.83 -1.02 17.25
N VAL A 48 -13.17 -0.78 15.98
CA VAL A 48 -14.40 -0.12 15.58
C VAL A 48 -15.55 -1.12 15.54
N SER A 49 -16.53 -0.93 16.43
CA SER A 49 -17.72 -1.77 16.56
C SER A 49 -18.88 -1.34 15.66
N SER A 50 -18.93 -0.07 15.25
CA SER A 50 -19.95 0.43 14.32
C SER A 50 -19.45 1.57 13.43
N ARG A 51 -19.97 1.62 12.20
CA ARG A 51 -19.64 2.60 11.15
C ARG A 51 -20.94 3.13 10.55
N ARG A 52 -21.01 4.43 10.24
CA ARG A 52 -22.11 5.04 9.47
C ARG A 52 -21.57 6.03 8.45
N GLY A 53 -22.37 6.30 7.40
CA GLY A 53 -22.03 7.27 6.36
C GLY A 53 -20.83 6.82 5.53
N ALA A 54 -19.88 7.73 5.31
CA ALA A 54 -18.68 7.48 4.50
C ALA A 54 -17.80 6.36 5.09
N PHE A 55 -17.71 6.25 6.42
CA PHE A 55 -16.93 5.19 7.08
C PHE A 55 -17.43 3.77 6.77
N ALA A 56 -18.74 3.62 6.55
CA ALA A 56 -19.35 2.34 6.23
C ALA A 56 -19.18 1.92 4.77
N THR A 57 -18.90 2.88 3.88
CA THR A 57 -18.89 2.68 2.42
C THR A 57 -17.51 2.86 1.78
N ASN A 58 -16.56 3.50 2.47
CA ASN A 58 -15.18 3.58 1.99
C ASN A 58 -14.55 2.18 1.98
N ASP A 59 -13.72 1.85 0.98
CA ASP A 59 -13.05 0.55 0.88
C ASP A 59 -11.72 0.50 1.63
N ASP A 60 -11.37 1.58 2.32
CA ASP A 60 -10.16 1.72 3.14
C ASP A 60 -10.44 1.51 4.64
N ALA A 61 -9.45 0.99 5.37
CA ALA A 61 -9.44 0.87 6.82
C ALA A 61 -8.81 2.07 7.53
N LEU A 62 -8.13 2.97 6.80
CA LEU A 62 -7.59 4.21 7.34
C LEU A 62 -8.58 5.37 7.19
N TYR A 63 -8.77 6.12 8.27
CA TYR A 63 -9.62 7.29 8.31
C TYR A 63 -8.86 8.52 8.80
N TYR A 64 -8.64 9.48 7.91
CA TYR A 64 -8.01 10.76 8.27
C TYR A 64 -8.98 11.66 9.02
N ALA A 65 -8.59 12.14 10.21
CA ALA A 65 -9.44 12.93 11.09
C ALA A 65 -10.00 14.19 10.40
N ASP A 66 -9.18 14.84 9.58
CA ASP A 66 -9.55 16.09 8.90
C ASP A 66 -10.52 15.91 7.72
N HIS A 67 -10.81 14.67 7.31
CA HIS A 67 -11.79 14.39 6.26
C HIS A 67 -13.24 14.30 6.78
N PHE A 68 -13.43 14.31 8.10
CA PHE A 68 -14.73 14.09 8.72
C PHE A 68 -15.09 15.22 9.68
N PHE A 69 -16.34 15.66 9.60
CA PHE A 69 -16.94 16.55 10.59
C PHE A 69 -17.62 15.71 11.66
N ALA A 70 -17.58 16.19 12.90
CA ALA A 70 -18.39 15.63 13.97
C ALA A 70 -19.87 15.85 13.63
N ALA A 71 -20.67 14.78 13.68
CA ALA A 71 -22.13 14.92 13.67
C ALA A 71 -22.60 15.60 14.97
N ASP A 72 -23.78 16.22 14.94
CA ASP A 72 -24.36 16.87 16.11
C ASP A 72 -24.38 15.92 17.32
N GLY A 73 -23.80 16.38 18.44
CA GLY A 73 -23.68 15.60 19.68
C GLY A 73 -22.55 14.58 19.71
N THR A 74 -21.66 14.54 18.73
CA THR A 74 -20.46 13.69 18.72
C THR A 74 -19.17 14.52 18.83
N ASN A 75 -18.09 13.89 19.28
CA ASN A 75 -16.77 14.54 19.33
C ASN A 75 -16.09 14.47 17.95
N LYS A 76 -15.34 15.52 17.58
CA LYS A 76 -14.45 15.47 16.41
C LYS A 76 -13.38 14.39 16.64
N LEU A 77 -12.99 13.70 15.58
CA LEU A 77 -11.76 12.91 15.58
C LEU A 77 -10.58 13.88 15.75
N ASN A 78 -9.74 13.61 16.75
CA ASN A 78 -8.51 14.40 17.01
C ASN A 78 -7.25 13.70 16.49
N THR A 79 -7.41 12.52 15.87
CA THR A 79 -6.33 11.60 15.51
C THR A 79 -6.84 10.73 14.35
N ASP A 80 -5.94 10.35 13.45
CA ASP A 80 -6.26 9.43 12.36
C ASP A 80 -6.54 8.03 12.92
N VAL A 81 -7.46 7.29 12.30
CA VAL A 81 -7.95 6.01 12.84
C VAL A 81 -7.63 4.87 11.89
N LEU A 82 -6.92 3.86 12.39
CA LEU A 82 -6.79 2.57 11.74
C LEU A 82 -7.85 1.59 12.28
N ASP A 83 -8.84 1.29 11.45
CA ASP A 83 -9.95 0.40 11.76
C ASP A 83 -9.54 -1.08 11.66
N VAL A 84 -9.12 -1.65 12.79
CA VAL A 84 -8.56 -3.01 12.83
C VAL A 84 -9.54 -4.10 12.38
N PRO A 85 -10.82 -4.13 12.82
CA PRO A 85 -11.77 -5.12 12.32
C PRO A 85 -12.01 -5.04 10.81
N LYS A 86 -12.04 -3.82 10.24
CA LYS A 86 -12.20 -3.65 8.80
C LYS A 86 -10.95 -4.09 8.04
N LEU A 87 -9.77 -3.77 8.54
CA LEU A 87 -8.49 -4.22 8.00
C LEU A 87 -8.40 -5.75 7.95
N GLN A 88 -8.80 -6.42 9.03
CA GLN A 88 -8.87 -7.89 9.08
C GLN A 88 -9.86 -8.46 8.06
N HIS A 89 -11.01 -7.82 7.89
CA HIS A 89 -12.01 -8.22 6.90
C HIS A 89 -11.46 -8.09 5.48
N LEU A 90 -10.90 -6.93 5.12
CA LEU A 90 -10.28 -6.68 3.81
C LEU A 90 -9.15 -7.68 3.53
N TRP A 91 -8.30 -7.98 4.52
CA TRP A 91 -7.28 -9.03 4.39
C TRP A 91 -7.90 -10.41 4.16
N SER A 92 -8.96 -10.76 4.88
CA SER A 92 -9.65 -12.04 4.71
C SER A 92 -10.28 -12.21 3.34
N GLU A 93 -10.74 -11.14 2.70
CA GLU A 93 -11.22 -11.17 1.32
C GLU A 93 -10.07 -11.35 0.34
N ARG A 94 -9.03 -10.52 0.47
CA ARG A 94 -7.88 -10.50 -0.46
C ARG A 94 -7.07 -11.80 -0.41
N ARG A 95 -6.90 -12.41 0.78
CA ARG A 95 -6.17 -13.67 0.94
C ARG A 95 -6.76 -14.82 0.12
N VAL A 96 -8.08 -14.81 -0.14
CA VAL A 96 -8.73 -15.86 -0.94
C VAL A 96 -8.20 -15.82 -2.38
N ALA A 97 -8.10 -14.63 -2.97
CA ALA A 97 -7.50 -14.48 -4.29
C ALA A 97 -6.00 -14.83 -4.26
N LEU A 98 -5.26 -14.32 -3.28
CA LEU A 98 -3.81 -14.51 -3.15
C LEU A 98 -3.39 -15.97 -3.00
N ARG A 99 -4.18 -16.83 -2.34
CA ARG A 99 -3.87 -18.27 -2.21
C ARG A 99 -3.69 -18.99 -3.55
N SER A 100 -4.33 -18.50 -4.61
CA SER A 100 -4.15 -19.03 -5.96
C SER A 100 -3.02 -18.38 -6.75
N LEU A 101 -2.42 -17.31 -6.21
CA LEU A 101 -1.37 -16.55 -6.88
C LEU A 101 0.01 -16.83 -6.30
N ILE A 102 0.08 -17.06 -4.98
CA ILE A 102 1.33 -17.16 -4.23
C ILE A 102 1.68 -18.63 -3.98
N HIS A 103 2.86 -19.04 -4.43
CA HIS A 103 3.43 -20.33 -4.08
C HIS A 103 3.70 -20.36 -2.57
N PRO A 104 3.18 -21.36 -1.83
CA PRO A 104 3.42 -21.46 -0.40
C PRO A 104 4.91 -21.57 -0.08
N CYS A 105 5.40 -20.66 0.76
CA CYS A 105 6.70 -20.71 1.40
C CYS A 105 6.53 -20.33 2.87
N GLU A 106 7.54 -20.57 3.71
CA GLU A 106 7.48 -20.25 5.15
C GLU A 106 6.94 -18.83 5.40
N GLN A 107 7.45 -17.82 4.68
CA GLN A 107 7.04 -16.43 4.86
C GLN A 107 5.59 -16.15 4.46
N SER A 108 5.15 -16.61 3.29
CA SER A 108 3.78 -16.39 2.84
C SER A 108 2.79 -17.19 3.69
N THR A 109 3.16 -18.41 4.08
CA THR A 109 2.35 -19.28 4.94
C THR A 109 2.17 -18.65 6.32
N MET A 110 3.24 -18.13 6.93
CA MET A 110 3.15 -17.38 8.18
C MET A 110 2.16 -16.22 8.05
N LEU A 111 2.19 -15.41 6.99
CA LEU A 111 1.23 -14.30 6.83
C LEU A 111 -0.21 -14.76 6.59
N PHE A 112 -0.44 -15.95 6.04
CA PHE A 112 -1.77 -16.50 5.85
C PHE A 112 -2.35 -17.20 7.10
N GLU A 113 -1.47 -17.58 8.04
CA GLU A 113 -1.82 -18.37 9.25
C GLU A 113 -1.69 -17.56 10.56
N ASP A 114 -0.82 -16.54 10.61
CA ASP A 114 -0.56 -15.69 11.77
C ASP A 114 -1.73 -14.72 12.05
N ASN A 115 -1.76 -14.21 13.29
CA ASN A 115 -2.51 -12.99 13.60
C ASN A 115 -1.92 -11.81 12.81
N ILE A 116 -2.61 -11.40 11.76
CA ILE A 116 -2.15 -10.36 10.83
C ILE A 116 -2.12 -8.95 11.44
N VAL A 117 -2.86 -8.73 12.53
CA VAL A 117 -3.11 -7.40 13.12
C VAL A 117 -1.82 -6.64 13.44
N PRO A 118 -0.86 -7.17 14.22
CA PRO A 118 0.35 -6.41 14.52
C PRO A 118 1.17 -6.07 13.29
N ILE A 119 1.24 -6.98 12.31
CA ILE A 119 1.99 -6.76 11.07
C ILE A 119 1.33 -5.67 10.22
N ALA A 120 0.01 -5.69 10.13
CA ALA A 120 -0.74 -4.70 9.39
C ALA A 120 -0.69 -3.32 10.07
N ILE A 121 -0.71 -3.26 11.42
CA ILE A 121 -0.49 -2.01 12.15
C ILE A 121 0.94 -1.49 11.88
N ASP A 122 1.96 -2.33 11.99
CA ASP A 122 3.34 -1.95 11.71
C ASP A 122 3.49 -1.36 10.30
N GLU A 123 2.83 -1.98 9.33
CA GLU A 123 2.86 -1.56 7.94
C GLU A 123 2.22 -0.19 7.73
N TYR A 124 0.99 0.04 8.22
CA TYR A 124 0.35 1.36 8.13
C TYR A 124 1.14 2.43 8.87
N MET A 125 1.71 2.11 10.04
CA MET A 125 2.57 3.04 10.78
C MET A 125 3.81 3.42 9.97
N CYS A 126 4.48 2.44 9.35
CA CYS A 126 5.64 2.70 8.49
C CYS A 126 5.25 3.47 7.22
N HIS A 127 4.08 3.17 6.63
CA HIS A 127 3.55 3.86 5.46
C HIS A 127 3.32 5.36 5.74
N GLU A 128 2.60 5.68 6.82
CA GLU A 128 2.38 7.07 7.24
C GLU A 128 3.70 7.79 7.57
N ALA A 129 4.67 7.08 8.14
CA ALA A 129 6.02 7.62 8.34
C ALA A 129 6.75 7.89 7.02
N GLY A 130 6.50 7.07 6.00
CA GLY A 130 7.02 7.26 4.65
C GLY A 130 6.56 8.57 4.01
N HIS A 131 5.35 9.04 4.33
CA HIS A 131 4.86 10.35 3.92
C HIS A 131 5.58 11.53 4.57
N LEU A 132 6.23 11.33 5.73
CA LEU A 132 7.01 12.36 6.42
C LEU A 132 8.41 12.57 5.84
N LEU A 133 8.91 11.61 5.06
CA LEU A 133 10.20 11.76 4.38
C LEU A 133 10.02 12.58 3.10
N GLY A 134 10.99 13.45 2.78
CA GLY A 134 10.85 14.43 1.70
C GLY A 134 10.13 15.70 2.17
N VAL A 135 9.40 16.32 1.25
CA VAL A 135 8.42 17.37 1.58
C VAL A 135 7.16 16.70 2.10
N SER A 136 6.69 17.11 3.28
CA SER A 136 5.52 16.50 3.93
C SER A 136 4.24 16.67 3.10
N VAL A 137 3.26 15.77 3.32
CA VAL A 137 1.94 15.85 2.65
C VAL A 137 1.26 17.20 2.90
N GLN A 138 1.34 17.73 4.11
CA GLN A 138 0.77 19.03 4.48
C GLN A 138 1.42 20.17 3.70
N GLN A 139 2.75 20.18 3.61
CA GLN A 139 3.47 21.15 2.78
C GLN A 139 3.11 20.99 1.31
N LYS A 140 3.04 19.76 0.80
CA LYS A 140 2.59 19.46 -0.57
C LYS A 140 1.20 20.02 -0.83
N GLN A 141 0.26 19.88 0.09
CA GLN A 141 -1.08 20.47 -0.03
C GLN A 141 -1.06 22.00 -0.01
N LEU A 142 -0.29 22.62 0.89
CA LEU A 142 -0.15 24.08 0.98
C LEU A 142 0.43 24.67 -0.31
N HIS A 143 1.39 23.97 -0.93
CA HIS A 143 1.95 24.32 -2.22
C HIS A 143 1.07 23.89 -3.41
N GLY A 144 -0.07 23.24 -3.15
CA GLY A 144 -1.03 22.84 -4.16
C GLY A 144 -0.55 21.69 -5.05
N TYR A 145 0.34 20.80 -4.58
CA TYR A 145 0.73 19.55 -5.27
C TYR A 145 -0.49 18.68 -5.57
N PHE A 146 -1.32 18.43 -4.55
CA PHE A 146 -2.59 17.71 -4.65
C PHE A 146 -3.58 18.20 -3.58
N ARG A 147 -4.84 17.77 -3.66
CA ARG A 147 -5.86 17.99 -2.63
C ARG A 147 -6.37 16.64 -2.14
N LEU A 148 -6.33 16.40 -0.83
CA LEU A 148 -7.00 15.23 -0.26
C LEU A 148 -8.52 15.40 -0.43
N GLY A 149 -9.21 14.32 -0.80
CA GLY A 149 -10.67 14.33 -1.03
C GLY A 149 -11.16 15.06 -2.30
N GLY A 150 -10.27 15.57 -3.15
CA GLY A 150 -10.61 16.20 -4.43
C GLY A 150 -10.38 15.28 -5.63
N LYS A 151 -11.31 15.24 -6.59
CA LYS A 151 -11.28 14.34 -7.77
C LYS A 151 -10.19 14.59 -8.83
N PHE A 152 -9.17 15.41 -8.59
CA PHE A 152 -8.24 15.80 -9.66
C PHE A 152 -6.81 15.98 -9.16
N ARG A 153 -5.91 15.04 -9.50
CA ARG A 153 -4.50 15.14 -10.01
C ARG A 153 -3.87 13.74 -10.12
N TRP A 154 -4.45 12.93 -11.00
CA TRP A 154 -4.39 11.46 -10.99
C TRP A 154 -3.24 10.82 -11.79
N PRO A 155 -2.00 11.26 -11.57
CA PRO A 155 -0.99 10.24 -11.26
C PRO A 155 -0.16 10.57 -10.02
N LEU A 156 -0.14 11.82 -9.57
CA LEU A 156 0.76 12.26 -8.50
C LEU A 156 0.37 11.70 -7.14
N VAL A 157 -0.93 11.48 -6.88
CA VAL A 157 -1.39 10.81 -5.66
C VAL A 157 -0.84 9.38 -5.61
N TYR A 158 -1.00 8.59 -6.68
CA TYR A 158 -0.46 7.23 -6.69
C TYR A 158 1.06 7.18 -6.66
N MET A 159 1.74 8.14 -7.27
CA MET A 159 3.19 8.25 -7.14
C MET A 159 3.61 8.60 -5.71
N GLU A 160 2.82 9.41 -5.00
CA GLU A 160 3.05 9.70 -3.58
C GLU A 160 2.82 8.46 -2.70
N GLU A 161 1.75 7.69 -2.93
CA GLU A 161 1.50 6.42 -2.24
C GLU A 161 2.64 5.41 -2.47
N PHE A 162 3.06 5.27 -3.74
CA PHE A 162 4.19 4.41 -4.10
C PHE A 162 5.50 4.88 -3.44
N ARG A 163 5.75 6.19 -3.43
CA ARG A 163 6.93 6.77 -2.76
C ARG A 163 6.88 6.51 -1.26
N ALA A 164 5.71 6.63 -0.63
CA ALA A 164 5.50 6.31 0.77
C ALA A 164 5.76 4.83 1.06
N ASP A 165 5.30 3.91 0.20
CA ASP A 165 5.61 2.48 0.30
C ASP A 165 7.12 2.21 0.26
N MET A 166 7.86 2.84 -0.67
CA MET A 166 9.32 2.67 -0.74
C MET A 166 10.03 3.20 0.51
N ASN A 167 9.63 4.37 0.99
CA ASN A 167 10.17 4.96 2.21
C ASN A 167 9.82 4.12 3.45
N ALA A 168 8.61 3.55 3.51
CA ALA A 168 8.18 2.66 4.57
C ALA A 168 9.05 1.40 4.63
N TRP A 169 9.40 0.83 3.48
CA TRP A 169 10.30 -0.32 3.41
C TRP A 169 11.72 0.03 3.87
N ASP A 170 12.24 1.21 3.51
CA ASP A 170 13.55 1.68 3.98
C ASP A 170 13.57 1.87 5.50
N LEU A 171 12.54 2.52 6.05
CA LEU A 171 12.35 2.69 7.49
C LEU A 171 12.28 1.35 8.20
N ALA A 172 11.51 0.40 7.66
CA ALA A 172 11.39 -0.95 8.22
C ALA A 172 12.73 -1.70 8.21
N LEU A 173 13.48 -1.67 7.10
CA LEU A 173 14.79 -2.33 6.98
C LEU A 173 15.84 -1.72 7.90
N THR A 174 15.76 -0.42 8.15
CA THR A 174 16.76 0.31 8.94
C THR A 174 16.49 0.26 10.44
N ASN A 175 15.23 0.26 10.86
CA ASN A 175 14.84 0.43 12.27
C ASN A 175 14.24 -0.82 12.92
N LEU A 176 13.78 -1.79 12.14
CA LEU A 176 13.18 -3.02 12.67
C LEU A 176 14.14 -4.20 12.56
N SER A 177 13.87 -5.26 13.34
CA SER A 177 14.59 -6.53 13.14
C SER A 177 14.32 -7.07 11.74
N SER A 178 15.28 -7.78 11.15
CA SER A 178 15.13 -8.31 9.79
C SER A 178 13.92 -9.24 9.62
N ALA A 179 13.46 -9.88 10.69
CA ALA A 179 12.25 -10.70 10.67
C ALA A 179 10.98 -9.83 10.59
N ARG A 180 10.92 -8.75 11.39
CA ARG A 180 9.79 -7.81 11.42
C ARG A 180 9.71 -6.97 10.14
N ALA A 181 10.85 -6.47 9.66
CA ALA A 181 10.94 -5.77 8.38
C ALA A 181 10.43 -6.62 7.20
N ARG A 182 10.83 -7.91 7.15
CA ARG A 182 10.29 -8.87 6.17
C ARG A 182 8.78 -8.99 6.23
N LYS A 183 8.21 -9.11 7.43
CA LYS A 183 6.76 -9.22 7.61
C LYS A 183 6.04 -7.98 7.09
N VAL A 184 6.54 -6.79 7.38
CA VAL A 184 5.98 -5.52 6.86
C VAL A 184 6.02 -5.49 5.33
N ILE A 185 7.20 -5.69 4.74
CA ILE A 185 7.39 -5.62 3.28
C ILE A 185 6.53 -6.66 2.56
N THR A 186 6.56 -7.92 3.01
CA THR A 186 5.76 -8.98 2.39
C THR A 186 4.26 -8.72 2.59
N TYR A 187 3.84 -8.19 3.74
CA TYR A 187 2.45 -7.79 3.93
C TYR A 187 2.02 -6.68 2.98
N THR A 188 2.79 -5.58 2.84
CA THR A 188 2.50 -4.49 1.86
C THR A 188 2.34 -5.07 0.46
N LEU A 189 3.31 -5.87 -0.01
CA LEU A 189 3.30 -6.48 -1.33
C LEU A 189 2.05 -7.34 -1.55
N LEU A 190 1.74 -8.24 -0.60
CA LEU A 190 0.56 -9.10 -0.68
C LEU A 190 -0.74 -8.28 -0.62
N HIS A 191 -0.80 -7.26 0.23
CA HIS A 191 -1.96 -6.38 0.38
C HIS A 191 -2.28 -5.64 -0.94
N ARG A 192 -1.25 -5.06 -1.58
CA ARG A 192 -1.34 -4.35 -2.87
C ARG A 192 -1.67 -5.30 -4.02
N LEU A 193 -1.03 -6.48 -4.10
CA LEU A 193 -1.34 -7.51 -5.09
C LEU A 193 -2.76 -8.06 -4.92
N GLY A 194 -3.20 -8.29 -3.68
CA GLY A 194 -4.54 -8.77 -3.36
C GLY A 194 -5.59 -7.76 -3.78
N LEU A 195 -5.35 -6.47 -3.55
CA LEU A 195 -6.20 -5.38 -4.02
C LEU A 195 -6.24 -5.32 -5.56
N ALA A 196 -5.10 -5.47 -6.25
CA ALA A 196 -5.06 -5.53 -7.71
C ALA A 196 -5.87 -6.72 -8.26
N ALA A 197 -5.74 -7.90 -7.66
CA ALA A 197 -6.50 -9.08 -8.04
C ALA A 197 -8.01 -8.91 -7.81
N GLN A 198 -8.41 -8.32 -6.67
CA GLN A 198 -9.80 -8.01 -6.36
C GLN A 198 -10.41 -7.00 -7.35
N ASN A 199 -9.67 -5.93 -7.65
CA ASN A 199 -10.04 -4.91 -8.64
C ASN A 199 -10.25 -5.52 -10.03
N LEU A 200 -9.37 -6.43 -10.46
CA LEU A 200 -9.53 -7.15 -11.74
C LEU A 200 -10.78 -8.05 -11.78
N LEU A 201 -11.14 -8.66 -10.63
CA LEU A 201 -12.35 -9.46 -10.52
C LEU A 201 -13.62 -8.61 -10.54
N GLN A 202 -13.58 -7.43 -9.93
CA GLN A 202 -14.72 -6.51 -9.82
C GLN A 202 -14.85 -5.55 -11.02
N GLY A 203 -13.80 -5.41 -11.84
CA GLY A 203 -13.79 -4.48 -12.97
C GLY A 203 -13.64 -3.01 -12.56
N THR A 204 -13.08 -2.74 -11.38
CA THR A 204 -12.93 -1.40 -10.81
C THR A 204 -11.45 -1.02 -10.72
N PRO A 205 -11.03 0.17 -11.19
CA PRO A 205 -9.64 0.61 -11.07
C PRO A 205 -9.38 1.20 -9.68
N GLY A 206 -9.36 0.37 -8.64
CA GLY A 206 -9.30 0.84 -7.25
C GLY A 206 -7.95 1.41 -6.79
N ALA A 207 -6.82 0.86 -7.26
CA ALA A 207 -5.48 1.16 -6.73
C ALA A 207 -4.52 1.83 -7.73
N GLY A 208 -4.99 2.17 -8.93
CA GLY A 208 -4.13 2.69 -9.99
C GLY A 208 -2.98 1.74 -10.35
N PHE A 209 -1.77 2.30 -10.46
CA PHE A 209 -0.54 1.58 -10.82
C PHE A 209 0.36 1.22 -9.63
N VAL A 210 0.01 1.60 -8.39
CA VAL A 210 0.84 1.33 -7.20
C VAL A 210 1.18 -0.16 -7.06
N PRO A 211 0.22 -1.10 -7.17
CA PRO A 211 0.55 -2.53 -7.07
C PRO A 211 1.53 -3.03 -8.12
N PHE A 212 1.52 -2.44 -9.33
CA PHE A 212 2.48 -2.78 -10.37
C PHE A 212 3.88 -2.24 -10.03
N LEU A 213 3.98 -1.01 -9.53
CA LEU A 213 5.27 -0.41 -9.18
C LEU A 213 5.92 -1.13 -8.00
N ASP A 214 5.16 -1.49 -6.97
CA ASP A 214 5.67 -2.28 -5.83
C ASP A 214 6.18 -3.66 -6.31
N PHE A 215 5.38 -4.33 -7.15
CA PHE A 215 5.78 -5.58 -7.78
C PHE A 215 7.05 -5.42 -8.61
N PHE A 216 7.15 -4.35 -9.42
CA PHE A 216 8.29 -4.09 -10.30
C PHE A 216 9.59 -3.95 -9.51
N VAL A 217 9.57 -3.20 -8.40
CA VAL A 217 10.73 -3.02 -7.52
C VAL A 217 11.12 -4.36 -6.87
N ALA A 218 10.15 -5.09 -6.32
CA ALA A 218 10.39 -6.39 -5.71
C ALA A 218 10.89 -7.44 -6.72
N TRP A 219 10.39 -7.41 -7.95
CA TRP A 219 10.83 -8.28 -9.04
C TRP A 219 12.25 -7.97 -9.50
N ARG A 220 12.60 -6.69 -9.67
CA ARG A 220 13.98 -6.24 -9.96
C ARG A 220 14.97 -6.63 -8.87
N ALA A 221 14.54 -6.58 -7.61
CA ALA A 221 15.30 -7.07 -6.47
C ALA A 221 15.39 -8.60 -6.40
N SER A 222 14.69 -9.32 -7.29
CA SER A 222 14.49 -10.77 -7.24
C SER A 222 13.94 -11.25 -5.89
N LEU A 223 13.20 -10.39 -5.19
CA LEU A 223 12.39 -10.76 -4.03
C LEU A 223 11.14 -11.51 -4.49
N ILE A 224 10.59 -11.13 -5.64
CA ILE A 224 9.50 -11.84 -6.31
C ILE A 224 10.02 -12.46 -7.61
N GLN A 225 9.65 -13.71 -7.84
CA GLN A 225 9.84 -14.41 -9.12
C GLN A 225 8.47 -14.86 -9.66
N VAL A 226 8.32 -14.85 -10.99
CA VAL A 226 7.08 -15.26 -11.65
C VAL A 226 7.32 -16.47 -12.54
N GLU A 227 6.53 -17.52 -12.33
CA GLU A 227 6.52 -18.74 -13.12
C GLU A 227 5.23 -18.81 -13.94
N SER A 228 5.31 -18.45 -15.22
CA SER A 228 4.15 -18.23 -16.10
C SER A 228 3.23 -19.44 -16.33
N LEU A 229 3.69 -20.65 -16.02
CA LEU A 229 2.95 -21.91 -16.20
C LEU A 229 2.54 -22.57 -14.87
N SER A 230 2.79 -21.92 -13.74
CA SER A 230 2.44 -22.45 -12.41
C SER A 230 1.01 -22.08 -12.03
N SER A 231 0.33 -22.98 -11.31
CA SER A 231 -0.96 -22.72 -10.65
C SER A 231 -0.82 -21.76 -9.47
N SER A 232 0.41 -21.43 -9.07
CA SER A 232 0.75 -20.41 -8.08
C SER A 232 1.99 -19.65 -8.60
N PRO A 233 1.78 -18.66 -9.48
CA PRO A 233 2.84 -18.07 -10.29
C PRO A 233 3.88 -17.28 -9.50
N ILE A 234 3.57 -16.78 -8.31
CA ILE A 234 4.47 -15.89 -7.56
C ILE A 234 5.24 -16.68 -6.50
N ARG A 235 6.58 -16.59 -6.52
CA ARG A 235 7.46 -17.10 -5.47
C ARG A 235 8.18 -15.95 -4.78
N PHE A 236 8.29 -16.03 -3.44
CA PHE A 236 9.07 -15.09 -2.65
C PHE A 236 10.44 -15.66 -2.29
N ASP A 237 11.51 -14.88 -2.51
CA ASP A 237 12.86 -15.19 -2.03
C ASP A 237 13.05 -14.61 -0.62
N SER A 238 13.08 -15.49 0.37
CA SER A 238 13.20 -15.11 1.78
C SER A 238 14.63 -14.74 2.21
N SER A 239 15.62 -14.85 1.32
CA SER A 239 17.03 -14.71 1.66
C SER A 239 17.40 -13.28 2.09
N ALA A 240 18.43 -13.17 2.94
CA ALA A 240 19.02 -11.87 3.26
C ALA A 240 19.59 -11.17 2.01
N HIS A 241 20.03 -11.94 1.01
CA HIS A 241 20.55 -11.40 -0.23
C HIS A 241 19.46 -10.69 -1.05
N ALA A 242 18.24 -11.26 -1.12
CA ALA A 242 17.10 -10.59 -1.76
C ALA A 242 16.73 -9.27 -1.07
N LEU A 243 16.74 -9.23 0.26
CA LEU A 243 16.48 -7.99 1.00
C LEU A 243 17.54 -6.92 0.78
N ASN A 244 18.82 -7.29 0.71
CA ASN A 244 19.88 -6.33 0.41
C ASN A 244 19.73 -5.75 -1.00
N ARG A 245 19.34 -6.57 -1.98
CA ARG A 245 19.01 -6.08 -3.34
C ARG A 245 17.78 -5.18 -3.32
N LEU A 246 16.75 -5.52 -2.55
CA LEU A 246 15.57 -4.68 -2.37
C LEU A 246 15.95 -3.32 -1.80
N HIS A 247 16.79 -3.29 -0.76
CA HIS A 247 17.25 -2.03 -0.16
C HIS A 247 17.96 -1.15 -1.18
N HIS A 248 18.79 -1.76 -2.04
CA HIS A 248 19.45 -1.05 -3.14
C HIS A 248 18.47 -0.48 -4.16
N GLU A 249 17.45 -1.25 -4.56
CA GLU A 249 16.42 -0.76 -5.49
C GLU A 249 15.55 0.34 -4.85
N ILE A 250 15.19 0.22 -3.57
CA ILE A 250 14.48 1.28 -2.82
C ILE A 250 15.27 2.59 -2.87
N ARG A 251 16.59 2.55 -2.61
CA ARG A 251 17.44 3.75 -2.66
C ARG A 251 17.48 4.39 -4.04
N LYS A 252 17.55 3.58 -5.11
CA LYS A 252 17.43 4.09 -6.49
C LYS A 252 16.09 4.80 -6.70
N VAL A 253 14.98 4.23 -6.24
CA VAL A 253 13.67 4.90 -6.35
C VAL A 253 13.67 6.20 -5.52
N GLY A 254 14.29 6.19 -4.34
CA GLY A 254 14.50 7.37 -3.51
C GLY A 254 15.26 8.49 -4.25
N GLU A 255 16.27 8.17 -5.05
CA GLU A 255 16.98 9.14 -5.89
C GLU A 255 16.08 9.79 -6.97
N TRP A 256 15.08 9.06 -7.45
CA TRP A 256 14.14 9.53 -8.47
C TRP A 256 12.97 10.34 -7.90
N LEU A 257 12.47 9.95 -6.73
CA LEU A 257 11.21 10.44 -6.19
C LEU A 257 11.37 11.24 -4.89
N THR A 258 12.25 10.81 -3.98
CA THR A 258 12.42 11.45 -2.66
C THR A 258 13.50 12.52 -2.68
N LEU A 259 14.68 12.28 -3.26
CA LEU A 259 15.75 13.28 -3.31
C LEU A 259 15.38 14.54 -4.10
N PRO A 260 14.64 14.48 -5.23
CA PRO A 260 14.21 15.68 -5.90
C PRO A 260 13.29 16.52 -5.01
N ASP A 261 12.33 15.91 -4.29
CA ASP A 261 11.51 16.62 -3.30
C ASP A 261 12.37 17.43 -2.31
N LEU A 262 13.50 16.86 -1.85
CA LEU A 262 14.40 17.53 -0.89
C LEU A 262 15.03 18.82 -1.43
N HIS A 263 15.29 18.89 -2.74
CA HIS A 263 15.94 20.04 -3.36
C HIS A 263 14.99 21.21 -3.63
N ARG A 264 13.70 21.08 -3.29
CA ARG A 264 12.63 22.05 -3.58
C ARG A 264 12.57 22.52 -5.05
N PRO A 265 12.70 21.63 -6.05
CA PRO A 265 12.46 21.97 -7.44
C PRO A 265 11.00 22.41 -7.63
N GLU A 266 10.72 23.00 -8.79
CA GLU A 266 9.34 23.35 -9.12
C GLU A 266 8.45 22.10 -9.16
N LEU A 267 7.20 22.23 -8.71
CA LEU A 267 6.14 21.21 -8.76
C LEU A 267 6.12 20.39 -10.04
N TRP A 268 6.27 21.08 -11.17
CA TRP A 268 6.26 20.51 -12.51
C TRP A 268 7.42 19.52 -12.71
N GLU A 269 8.61 19.78 -12.17
CA GLU A 269 9.78 18.93 -12.34
C GLU A 269 9.64 17.61 -11.57
N ILE A 270 9.10 17.66 -10.34
CA ILE A 270 8.79 16.45 -9.56
C ILE A 270 7.74 15.63 -10.27
N ALA A 271 6.71 16.28 -10.81
CA ALA A 271 5.67 15.60 -11.58
C ALA A 271 6.25 14.94 -12.83
N GLN A 272 7.09 15.65 -13.59
CA GLN A 272 7.73 15.12 -14.79
C GLN A 272 8.65 13.93 -14.48
N ARG A 273 9.43 13.99 -13.40
CA ARG A 273 10.30 12.89 -12.95
C ARG A 273 9.49 11.67 -12.53
N SER A 274 8.43 11.89 -11.75
CA SER A 274 7.52 10.82 -11.30
C SER A 274 6.86 10.12 -12.48
N MET A 275 6.41 10.89 -13.48
CA MET A 275 5.83 10.35 -14.70
C MET A 275 6.86 9.64 -15.59
N SER A 276 8.10 10.13 -15.63
CA SER A 276 9.18 9.48 -16.38
C SER A 276 9.50 8.12 -15.76
N TYR A 277 9.61 8.04 -14.44
CA TYR A 277 9.81 6.77 -13.73
C TYR A 277 8.67 5.77 -14.00
N LEU A 278 7.41 6.23 -13.91
CA LEU A 278 6.26 5.39 -14.21
C LEU A 278 6.31 4.88 -15.65
N ASN A 279 6.63 5.75 -16.61
CA ASN A 279 6.74 5.38 -18.01
C ASN A 279 7.86 4.35 -18.24
N ASP A 280 9.04 4.56 -17.65
CA ASP A 280 10.17 3.62 -17.74
C ASP A 280 9.80 2.23 -17.18
N ALA A 281 9.10 2.20 -16.05
CA ALA A 281 8.59 0.96 -15.47
C ALA A 281 7.58 0.26 -16.40
N LEU A 282 6.61 1.01 -16.95
CA LEU A 282 5.59 0.48 -17.87
C LEU A 282 6.15 0.06 -19.24
N CYS A 283 7.27 0.65 -19.67
CA CYS A 283 7.98 0.27 -20.89
C CYS A 283 8.87 -0.97 -20.71
N THR A 284 9.03 -1.48 -19.49
CA THR A 284 9.75 -2.73 -19.25
C THR A 284 8.83 -3.93 -19.56
N GLU A 285 8.83 -4.39 -20.82
CA GLU A 285 7.92 -5.42 -21.33
C GLU A 285 7.92 -6.71 -20.49
N ASP A 286 9.09 -7.15 -20.03
CA ASP A 286 9.23 -8.34 -19.18
C ASP A 286 8.51 -8.18 -17.84
N ALA A 287 8.61 -7.01 -17.21
CA ALA A 287 7.95 -6.73 -15.93
C ALA A 287 6.43 -6.65 -16.08
N VAL A 288 5.95 -5.98 -17.13
CA VAL A 288 4.51 -5.92 -17.43
C VAL A 288 3.96 -7.31 -17.73
N SER A 289 4.71 -8.12 -18.49
CA SER A 289 4.33 -9.49 -18.81
C SER A 289 4.32 -10.37 -17.56
N ALA A 290 5.33 -10.26 -16.69
CA ALA A 290 5.41 -10.96 -15.43
C ALA A 290 4.24 -10.58 -14.50
N PHE A 291 3.93 -9.29 -14.37
CA PHE A 291 2.81 -8.83 -13.53
C PHE A 291 1.45 -9.33 -14.07
N ARG A 292 1.26 -9.30 -15.39
CA ARG A 292 0.06 -9.86 -16.02
C ARG A 292 -0.06 -11.36 -15.78
N ALA A 293 1.02 -12.11 -15.97
CA ALA A 293 1.05 -13.55 -15.70
C ALA A 293 0.78 -13.87 -14.22
N ALA A 294 1.27 -13.02 -13.32
CA ALA A 294 1.08 -13.13 -11.88
C ALA A 294 -0.38 -12.91 -11.45
N LEU A 295 -1.13 -12.01 -12.10
CA LEU A 295 -2.52 -11.69 -11.72
C LEU A 295 -3.59 -12.44 -12.53
N LEU A 296 -3.25 -12.93 -13.73
CA LEU A 296 -4.17 -13.61 -14.64
C LEU A 296 -3.62 -15.01 -14.99
N PRO A 297 -3.60 -15.97 -14.04
CA PRO A 297 -3.11 -17.31 -14.34
C PRO A 297 -3.93 -17.95 -15.48
N ALA A 298 -3.24 -18.70 -16.34
CA ALA A 298 -3.74 -19.19 -17.63
C ALA A 298 -5.10 -19.94 -17.56
N GLU A 299 -5.38 -20.61 -16.43
CA GLU A 299 -6.63 -21.32 -16.20
C GLU A 299 -7.87 -20.40 -16.17
N ARG A 300 -7.72 -19.11 -15.78
CA ARG A 300 -8.81 -18.13 -15.80
C ARG A 300 -9.07 -17.54 -17.19
N VAL A 301 -8.08 -17.59 -18.09
CA VAL A 301 -8.22 -17.14 -19.48
C VAL A 301 -9.02 -18.16 -20.30
N ALA A 302 -8.88 -19.45 -20.00
CA ALA A 302 -9.62 -20.52 -20.66
C ALA A 302 -11.13 -20.48 -20.36
N HIS A 303 -11.53 -20.20 -19.11
CA HIS A 303 -12.97 -20.16 -18.74
C HIS A 303 -13.73 -18.92 -19.24
N LYS A 304 -13.07 -17.80 -19.56
CA LYS A 304 -13.74 -16.65 -20.21
C LYS A 304 -14.00 -16.83 -21.71
N ARG A 305 -13.38 -17.83 -22.36
CA ARG A 305 -13.59 -18.09 -23.81
C ARG A 305 -14.81 -18.98 -24.11
N THR A 306 -15.46 -19.53 -23.09
CA THR A 306 -16.70 -20.31 -23.21
C THR A 306 -17.90 -19.52 -22.69
N ILE A 307 -18.17 -18.35 -23.26
CA ILE A 307 -19.54 -17.83 -23.27
C ILE A 307 -20.18 -18.42 -24.53
N PRO A 308 -21.19 -19.30 -24.42
CA PRO A 308 -21.90 -19.76 -25.60
C PRO A 308 -22.52 -18.54 -26.27
N LYS A 309 -22.17 -18.31 -27.55
CA LYS A 309 -22.96 -17.45 -28.41
C LYS A 309 -24.33 -18.12 -28.50
N ASN A 310 -25.28 -17.68 -27.68
CA ASN A 310 -26.69 -17.94 -27.94
C ASN A 310 -27.00 -17.29 -29.27
N GLY A 311 -26.96 -18.09 -30.33
CA GLY A 311 -27.46 -17.72 -31.63
C GLY A 311 -28.95 -17.47 -31.50
N SER A 312 -29.34 -16.20 -31.48
CA SER A 312 -30.67 -15.78 -31.89
C SER A 312 -30.79 -16.04 -33.39
N GLN A 313 -31.19 -17.26 -33.74
CA GLN A 313 -31.83 -17.52 -35.02
C GLN A 313 -33.23 -16.90 -34.96
N HIS A 314 -33.36 -15.71 -35.55
CA HIS A 314 -34.63 -15.30 -36.13
C HIS A 314 -34.67 -15.82 -37.56
N GLN A 315 -35.44 -16.88 -37.77
CA GLN A 315 -36.27 -17.16 -38.94
C GLN A 315 -37.32 -18.20 -38.55
#